data_AF-A0A2Z2MTB5-F1
#
_entry.id   AF-A0A2Z2MTB5-F1
#
_cell.length_a   1.000
_cell.length_b   1.000
_cell.length_c   1.000
_cell.angle_alpha   90.00
_cell.angle_beta   90.00
_cell.angle_gamma   90.00
#
_symmetry.space_group_name_H-M   'P 1'
#
loop_
_entity.id
_entity.type
_entity.pdbx_description
1 polymer ?
#
loop_
_entity_poly.entity_id
_entity_poly.type
_entity_poly.pdbx_seq_one_letter_code
_entity_poly.pdbx_strand_id
1 'polypeptide(L)'
;MRGRLVLIVMLVGLLMPYAGATTIAVDISHGEGTTALVSPIVDPTSGEVVAKGIIPTLSWYRWAYFGYDSELEDAGALRLGGRITYSSLKDVDVLIIGHLRKPLSDDEVEAIVRWFSEGGRVLWISGDSDISGGAYAQDNANRLLAAIPGAKLRIDYATATDTFSNAGKSAYVSGFVRPDLHTPDASMLNEGYLSETGKVLFHEPGLLAWVDKDGKWHPLIVGEIPDGVYRIVTTSSNGMVEDNYAPEPRAYQVWEKGLLTLLAVEFVELPNGAEGLLIVSGESPYGGQVPIWINRYGPYLFDGQRFVSNLLKWAVKQSYGLKKAETSTSTTVTTSTEKTTSRSTTTITPTASSIRSTASTPSQIPEEETTTEAKTGGISWIYFVAFVLVLSAAVMAFLVLRRR
;
A
#
# COMPACT_ATOMS: atom_id res chain seq x y z
N MET A 1 -6.80 -54.14 28.47
CA MET A 1 -6.55 -53.83 27.05
C MET A 1 -6.66 -52.32 26.88
N ARG A 2 -5.53 -51.64 26.65
CA ARG A 2 -5.42 -50.19 26.47
C ARG A 2 -5.32 -49.90 24.96
N GLY A 3 -6.20 -49.06 24.44
CA GLY A 3 -6.15 -48.49 23.08
C GLY A 3 -7.31 -47.50 22.94
N ARG A 4 -7.16 -46.29 22.43
CA ARG A 4 -6.05 -45.61 21.75
C ARG A 4 -6.04 -44.15 22.24
N LEU A 5 -4.85 -43.67 22.57
CA LEU A 5 -4.57 -42.26 22.79
C LEU A 5 -4.47 -41.57 21.42
N VAL A 6 -5.07 -40.39 21.36
CA VAL A 6 -5.03 -39.39 20.30
C VAL A 6 -3.60 -39.16 19.77
N LEU A 7 -3.45 -39.11 18.45
CA LEU A 7 -2.29 -38.47 17.81
C LEU A 7 -2.80 -37.46 16.78
N ILE A 8 -3.19 -36.29 17.30
CA ILE A 8 -3.18 -35.03 16.54
C ILE A 8 -1.70 -34.72 16.33
N VAL A 9 -1.15 -35.05 15.15
CA VAL A 9 0.10 -34.45 14.71
C VAL A 9 -0.26 -33.20 13.93
N MET A 10 0.11 -32.07 14.52
CA MET A 10 0.12 -30.74 13.93
C MET A 10 0.52 -30.77 12.44
N LEU A 11 -0.44 -30.51 11.56
CA LEU A 11 -0.20 -29.87 10.28
C LEU A 11 -0.49 -28.36 10.43
N VAL A 12 0.10 -27.73 11.44
CA VAL A 12 -0.01 -26.28 11.72
C VAL A 12 1.32 -25.56 11.40
N GLY A 13 2.35 -26.29 10.97
CA GLY A 13 3.72 -25.78 10.91
C GLY A 13 4.28 -25.47 9.52
N LEU A 14 3.49 -25.11 8.51
CA LEU A 14 4.04 -24.75 7.19
C LEU A 14 3.49 -23.48 6.52
N LEU A 15 2.76 -22.63 7.25
CA LEU A 15 2.34 -21.30 6.74
C LEU A 15 2.54 -20.14 7.74
N MET A 16 3.25 -20.32 8.85
CA MET A 16 3.51 -19.21 9.78
C MET A 16 4.94 -19.17 10.32
N PRO A 17 5.84 -18.49 9.60
CA PRO A 17 6.84 -17.66 10.27
C PRO A 17 6.91 -16.23 9.71
N TYR A 18 5.81 -15.67 9.17
CA TYR A 18 5.81 -14.31 8.61
C TYR A 18 4.91 -13.30 9.34
N ALA A 19 4.13 -13.73 10.33
CA ALA A 19 3.19 -12.88 11.08
C ALA A 19 3.82 -12.23 12.33
N GLY A 20 5.09 -11.84 12.26
CA GLY A 20 5.80 -11.18 13.37
C GLY A 20 6.65 -9.97 12.97
N ALA A 21 6.68 -9.58 11.69
CA ALA A 21 7.60 -8.54 11.21
C ALA A 21 6.92 -7.32 10.58
N THR A 22 5.67 -7.41 10.09
CA THR A 22 5.03 -6.28 9.38
C THR A 22 4.58 -5.20 10.35
N THR A 23 5.06 -3.97 10.12
CA THR A 23 4.63 -2.76 10.83
C THR A 23 3.60 -2.00 10.00
N ILE A 24 2.42 -1.77 10.58
CA ILE A 24 1.36 -0.94 9.99
C ILE A 24 1.26 0.36 10.79
N ALA A 25 1.45 1.49 10.11
CA ALA A 25 1.25 2.81 10.67
C ALA A 25 -0.08 3.42 10.20
N VAL A 26 -0.77 4.10 11.10
CA VAL A 26 -1.94 4.94 10.78
C VAL A 26 -1.64 6.41 11.07
N ASP A 27 -2.22 7.33 10.30
CA ASP A 27 -2.12 8.76 10.56
C ASP A 27 -3.35 9.27 11.30
N ILE A 28 -3.14 9.94 12.43
CA ILE A 28 -4.19 10.70 13.14
C ILE A 28 -3.76 12.14 13.42
N SER A 29 -2.67 12.59 12.79
CA SER A 29 -2.09 13.92 13.03
C SER A 29 -2.76 15.03 12.22
N HIS A 30 -3.60 14.70 11.23
CA HIS A 30 -4.22 15.64 10.30
C HIS A 30 -5.75 15.71 10.44
N GLY A 31 -6.28 15.30 11.60
CA GLY A 31 -7.70 15.41 11.93
C GLY A 31 -8.53 14.18 11.56
N GLU A 32 -7.89 13.07 11.23
CA GLU A 32 -8.50 11.75 11.22
C GLU A 32 -9.01 11.40 12.64
N GLY A 33 -10.14 10.71 12.72
CA GLY A 33 -10.63 10.16 13.98
C GLY A 33 -9.92 8.85 14.35
N THR A 34 -10.21 8.32 15.54
CA THR A 34 -9.69 7.03 16.02
C THR A 34 -10.76 5.92 16.09
N THR A 35 -11.98 6.21 15.67
CA THR A 35 -13.08 5.24 15.56
C THR A 35 -12.62 3.97 14.86
N ALA A 36 -12.98 2.82 15.41
CA ALA A 36 -12.59 1.50 14.93
C ALA A 36 -11.11 1.10 15.10
N LEU A 37 -10.18 1.97 15.50
CA LEU A 37 -8.79 1.56 15.72
C LEU A 37 -8.65 0.66 16.96
N VAL A 38 -9.09 1.16 18.11
CA VAL A 38 -8.98 0.46 19.41
C VAL A 38 -10.35 0.12 19.96
N SER A 39 -11.17 1.16 20.11
CA SER A 39 -12.48 1.07 20.72
C SER A 39 -13.37 0.05 19.99
N PRO A 40 -14.10 -0.80 20.73
CA PRO A 40 -15.03 -1.75 20.13
C PRO A 40 -16.15 -1.00 19.41
N ILE A 41 -16.65 -1.58 18.32
CA ILE A 41 -17.85 -1.07 17.67
C ILE A 41 -19.06 -1.57 18.43
N VAL A 42 -19.83 -0.64 18.95
CA VAL A 42 -21.07 -0.90 19.67
C VAL A 42 -22.24 -0.63 18.74
N ASP A 43 -23.18 -1.56 18.65
CA ASP A 43 -24.45 -1.30 17.96
C ASP A 43 -25.26 -0.29 18.78
N PRO A 44 -25.58 0.89 18.24
CA PRO A 44 -26.29 1.93 18.98
C PRO A 44 -27.72 1.53 19.36
N THR A 45 -28.30 0.51 18.71
CA THR A 45 -29.67 0.05 18.99
C THR A 45 -29.71 -0.94 20.15
N SER A 46 -28.81 -1.92 20.15
CA SER A 46 -28.76 -2.99 21.16
C SER A 46 -27.84 -2.67 22.33
N GLY A 47 -26.88 -1.76 22.16
CA GLY A 47 -25.81 -1.50 23.12
C GLY A 47 -24.76 -2.61 23.17
N GLU A 48 -24.85 -3.63 22.32
CA GLU A 48 -23.92 -4.75 22.30
C GLU A 48 -22.65 -4.44 21.50
N VAL A 49 -21.52 -4.98 21.95
CA VAL A 49 -20.27 -4.96 21.17
C VAL A 49 -20.43 -5.90 19.98
N VAL A 50 -20.45 -5.34 18.77
CA VAL A 50 -20.60 -6.08 17.51
C VAL A 50 -19.29 -6.28 16.76
N ALA A 51 -18.24 -5.56 17.14
CA ALA A 51 -16.88 -5.76 16.64
C ALA A 51 -15.83 -5.30 17.65
N LYS A 52 -14.63 -5.89 17.61
CA LYS A 52 -13.44 -5.31 18.24
C LYS A 52 -12.84 -4.26 17.31
N GLY A 53 -12.01 -3.35 17.85
CA GLY A 53 -11.20 -2.46 17.02
C GLY A 53 -10.21 -3.23 16.13
N ILE A 54 -9.67 -2.56 15.12
CA ILE A 54 -8.69 -3.06 14.15
C ILE A 54 -7.45 -3.59 14.86
N ILE A 55 -6.84 -2.78 15.74
CA ILE A 55 -5.59 -3.10 16.42
C ILE A 55 -5.70 -4.38 17.27
N PRO A 56 -6.69 -4.52 18.18
CA PRO A 56 -6.83 -5.75 18.95
C PRO A 56 -7.26 -6.96 18.11
N THR A 57 -7.92 -6.75 16.97
CA THR A 57 -8.34 -7.83 16.06
C THR A 57 -7.17 -8.35 15.23
N LEU A 58 -6.34 -7.44 14.72
CA LEU A 58 -5.19 -7.72 13.86
C LEU A 58 -3.88 -7.63 14.65
N SER A 59 -3.86 -8.23 15.84
CA SER A 59 -2.76 -8.14 16.81
C SER A 59 -1.48 -8.87 16.39
N TRP A 60 -1.50 -9.58 15.26
CA TRP A 60 -0.30 -10.16 14.64
C TRP A 60 0.53 -9.13 13.85
N TYR A 61 0.01 -7.93 13.62
CA TYR A 61 0.79 -6.81 13.09
C TYR A 61 1.37 -5.97 14.23
N ARG A 62 2.53 -5.36 13.97
CA ARG A 62 3.05 -4.29 14.84
C ARG A 62 2.36 -2.99 14.45
N TRP A 63 1.53 -2.47 15.34
CA TRP A 63 0.81 -1.21 15.10
C TRP A 63 1.64 -0.02 15.54
N ALA A 64 1.62 1.01 14.71
CA ALA A 64 2.26 2.28 14.97
C ALA A 64 1.33 3.43 14.53
N TYR A 65 1.58 4.65 14.99
CA TYR A 65 0.74 5.79 14.61
C TYR A 65 1.47 7.13 14.67
N PHE A 66 0.98 8.10 13.91
CA PHE A 66 1.37 9.51 13.97
C PHE A 66 0.29 10.34 14.65
N GLY A 67 0.68 11.34 15.45
CA GLY A 67 -0.24 12.18 16.21
C GLY A 67 -0.19 11.88 17.71
N TYR A 68 -1.32 12.03 18.39
CA TYR A 68 -1.46 11.73 19.81
C TYR A 68 -2.88 11.25 20.14
N ASP A 69 -2.98 10.08 20.73
CA ASP A 69 -4.21 9.52 21.29
C ASP A 69 -3.83 8.51 22.37
N SER A 70 -4.36 8.67 23.58
CA SER A 70 -4.01 7.81 24.72
C SER A 70 -4.55 6.39 24.59
N GLU A 71 -5.69 6.18 23.94
CA GLU A 71 -6.25 4.84 23.75
C GLU A 71 -5.35 3.99 22.84
N LEU A 72 -4.71 4.61 21.85
CA LEU A 72 -3.70 3.94 21.00
C LEU A 72 -2.46 3.52 21.79
N GLU A 73 -1.95 4.37 22.69
CA GLU A 73 -0.81 4.04 23.56
C GLU A 73 -1.18 2.89 24.51
N ASP A 74 -2.36 2.96 25.13
CA ASP A 74 -2.88 1.91 26.03
C ASP A 74 -3.12 0.58 25.31
N ALA A 75 -3.46 0.63 24.02
CA ALA A 75 -3.57 -0.55 23.16
C ALA A 75 -2.22 -1.12 22.70
N GLY A 76 -1.10 -0.48 23.06
CA GLY A 76 0.26 -0.92 22.72
C GLY A 76 0.73 -0.51 21.33
N ALA A 77 0.05 0.43 20.66
CA ALA A 77 0.53 0.97 19.38
C ALA A 77 1.72 1.93 19.60
N LEU A 78 2.75 1.80 18.77
CA LEU A 78 3.95 2.63 18.86
C LEU A 78 3.70 4.02 18.28
N ARG A 79 3.82 5.06 19.10
CA ARG A 79 3.83 6.44 18.61
C ARG A 79 5.13 6.75 17.86
N LEU A 80 5.01 7.14 16.59
CA LEU A 80 6.15 7.45 15.71
C LEU A 80 6.54 8.93 15.70
N GLY A 81 5.66 9.79 16.20
CA GLY A 81 5.87 11.23 16.25
C GLY A 81 4.55 12.00 16.18
N GLY A 82 4.61 13.33 16.31
CA GLY A 82 3.44 14.20 16.11
C GLY A 82 3.14 14.54 14.65
N ARG A 83 4.05 14.19 13.73
CA ARG A 83 4.01 14.48 12.29
C ARG A 83 4.73 13.38 11.53
N ILE A 84 4.45 13.25 10.24
CA ILE A 84 5.08 12.24 9.39
C ILE A 84 6.49 12.71 8.98
N THR A 85 7.50 11.87 9.20
CA THR A 85 8.86 12.12 8.69
C THR A 85 9.41 10.88 8.01
N TYR A 86 10.36 11.06 7.10
CA TYR A 86 11.02 9.94 6.44
C TYR A 86 11.70 9.01 7.46
N SER A 87 12.35 9.59 8.47
CA SER A 87 13.07 8.82 9.51
C SER A 87 12.14 7.93 10.35
N SER A 88 10.92 8.39 10.61
CA SER A 88 9.90 7.63 11.34
C SER A 88 9.23 6.55 10.51
N LEU A 89 9.24 6.68 9.18
CA LEU A 89 8.63 5.71 8.26
C LEU A 89 9.56 4.55 7.88
N LYS A 90 10.87 4.61 8.19
CA LYS A 90 11.88 3.63 7.73
C LYS A 90 11.52 2.16 8.00
N ASP A 91 10.92 1.89 9.15
CA ASP A 91 10.55 0.54 9.64
C ASP A 91 9.05 0.25 9.46
N VAL A 92 8.33 1.11 8.74
CA VAL A 92 6.91 0.98 8.41
C VAL A 92 6.77 0.31 7.06
N ASP A 93 5.98 -0.76 6.99
CA ASP A 93 5.71 -1.51 5.75
C ASP A 93 4.42 -1.04 5.07
N VAL A 94 3.43 -0.67 5.89
CA VAL A 94 2.12 -0.17 5.45
C VAL A 94 1.84 1.15 6.13
N LEU A 95 1.49 2.19 5.36
CA LEU A 95 0.98 3.45 5.88
C LEU A 95 -0.48 3.62 5.43
N ILE A 96 -1.38 3.86 6.39
CA ILE A 96 -2.80 4.12 6.13
C ILE A 96 -3.13 5.56 6.54
N ILE A 97 -3.38 6.39 5.54
CA ILE A 97 -3.88 7.76 5.70
C ILE A 97 -5.40 7.70 5.53
N GLY A 98 -6.11 8.01 6.61
CA GLY A 98 -7.57 8.00 6.65
C GLY A 98 -8.16 9.27 6.01
N HIS A 99 -9.20 9.82 6.64
CA HIS A 99 -9.82 11.07 6.18
C HIS A 99 -8.92 12.28 6.46
N LEU A 100 -8.11 12.66 5.46
CA LEU A 100 -7.13 13.73 5.55
C LEU A 100 -7.80 15.12 5.61
N ARG A 101 -8.36 15.48 6.79
CA ARG A 101 -9.13 16.72 6.99
C ARG A 101 -8.29 17.99 6.95
N LYS A 102 -6.99 17.88 7.22
CA LYS A 102 -6.01 18.94 7.09
C LYS A 102 -4.96 18.54 6.05
N PRO A 103 -4.45 19.50 5.27
CA PRO A 103 -3.39 19.20 4.31
C PRO A 103 -2.13 18.74 5.04
N LEU A 104 -1.44 17.76 4.46
CA LEU A 104 -0.05 17.45 4.78
C LEU A 104 0.83 18.65 4.42
N SER A 105 1.89 18.87 5.18
CA SER A 105 2.94 19.81 4.78
C SER A 105 3.78 19.26 3.61
N ASP A 106 4.46 20.13 2.89
CA ASP A 106 5.35 19.73 1.79
C ASP A 106 6.43 18.73 2.25
N ASP A 107 6.99 18.93 3.45
CA ASP A 107 7.96 18.00 4.07
C ASP A 107 7.36 16.61 4.33
N GLU A 108 6.08 16.53 4.70
CA GLU A 108 5.39 15.27 4.95
C GLU A 108 5.07 14.55 3.63
N VAL A 109 4.64 15.29 2.62
CA VAL A 109 4.45 14.76 1.27
C VAL A 109 5.77 14.21 0.72
N GLU A 110 6.87 14.97 0.83
CA GLU A 110 8.20 14.52 0.41
C GLU A 110 8.63 13.26 1.18
N ALA A 111 8.41 13.23 2.50
CA ALA A 111 8.72 12.07 3.33
C ALA A 111 7.97 10.81 2.89
N ILE A 112 6.67 10.92 2.62
CA ILE A 112 5.82 9.81 2.17
C ILE A 112 6.26 9.35 0.77
N VAL A 113 6.44 10.28 -0.18
CA VAL A 113 6.85 9.95 -1.55
C VAL A 113 8.22 9.28 -1.54
N ARG A 114 9.17 9.79 -0.75
CA ARG A 114 10.51 9.20 -0.61
C ARG A 114 10.45 7.80 -0.02
N TRP A 115 9.68 7.59 1.05
CA TRP A 115 9.50 6.28 1.67
C TRP A 115 8.84 5.28 0.71
N PHE A 116 7.79 5.69 0.02
CA PHE A 116 7.10 4.83 -0.96
C PHE A 116 8.01 4.48 -2.14
N SER A 117 8.87 5.43 -2.55
CA SER A 117 9.85 5.25 -3.64
C SER A 117 10.95 4.23 -3.33
N GLU A 118 11.09 3.73 -2.11
CA GLU A 118 12.01 2.62 -1.78
C GLU A 118 11.52 1.28 -2.36
N GLY A 119 10.23 1.18 -2.67
CA GLY A 119 9.56 -0.02 -3.14
C GLY A 119 9.28 -1.04 -2.03
N GLY A 120 8.42 -2.01 -2.33
CA GLY A 120 7.96 -3.00 -1.35
C GLY A 120 7.14 -2.40 -0.21
N ARG A 121 6.60 -1.19 -0.39
CA ARG A 121 5.74 -0.48 0.57
C ARG A 121 4.28 -0.51 0.13
N VAL A 122 3.37 -0.45 1.09
CA VAL A 122 1.93 -0.30 0.84
C VAL A 122 1.45 1.05 1.37
N LEU A 123 0.86 1.87 0.51
CA LEU A 123 0.26 3.15 0.90
C LEU A 123 -1.24 3.05 0.68
N TRP A 124 -2.04 3.23 1.72
CA TRP A 124 -3.49 3.33 1.63
C TRP A 124 -3.91 4.77 1.91
N ILE A 125 -4.46 5.44 0.90
CA ILE A 125 -5.02 6.79 1.02
C ILE A 125 -6.54 6.70 0.90
N SER A 126 -7.23 7.19 1.91
CA SER A 126 -8.69 7.29 1.89
C SER A 126 -9.09 8.72 1.52
N GLY A 127 -10.08 8.84 0.66
CA GLY A 127 -10.87 10.06 0.55
C GLY A 127 -12.06 10.03 1.48
N ASP A 128 -12.92 11.02 1.27
CA ASP A 128 -14.25 11.15 1.84
C ASP A 128 -15.20 11.41 0.64
N SER A 129 -16.42 11.84 0.90
CA SER A 129 -17.36 12.39 -0.09
C SER A 129 -17.05 13.85 -0.43
N ASP A 130 -17.79 14.41 -1.39
CA ASP A 130 -17.91 15.86 -1.58
C ASP A 130 -18.99 16.50 -0.68
N ILE A 131 -19.54 15.76 0.28
CA ILE A 131 -20.58 16.25 1.19
C ILE A 131 -19.92 17.04 2.32
N SER A 132 -20.39 18.28 2.52
CA SER A 132 -19.95 19.16 3.61
C SER A 132 -18.43 19.40 3.61
N GLY A 133 -17.72 19.07 4.71
CA GLY A 133 -16.27 19.20 4.80
C GLY A 133 -15.49 18.13 4.03
N GLY A 134 -16.15 17.12 3.45
CA GLY A 134 -15.50 16.01 2.77
C GLY A 134 -14.73 16.42 1.51
N ALA A 135 -15.22 17.42 0.77
CA ALA A 135 -14.56 17.93 -0.44
C ALA A 135 -13.10 18.39 -0.17
N TYR A 136 -12.82 18.90 1.04
CA TYR A 136 -11.46 19.24 1.45
C TYR A 136 -10.59 17.99 1.65
N ALA A 137 -11.14 16.90 2.19
CA ALA A 137 -10.41 15.65 2.33
C ALA A 137 -10.10 15.03 0.96
N GLN A 138 -11.03 15.12 0.00
CA GLN A 138 -10.78 14.71 -1.39
C GLN A 138 -9.64 15.51 -2.03
N ASP A 139 -9.63 16.84 -1.90
CA ASP A 139 -8.56 17.70 -2.41
C ASP A 139 -7.21 17.37 -1.75
N ASN A 140 -7.17 17.23 -0.43
CA ASN A 140 -5.94 16.89 0.29
C ASN A 140 -5.40 15.51 -0.12
N ALA A 141 -6.27 14.50 -0.25
CA ALA A 141 -5.89 13.18 -0.74
C ALA A 141 -5.36 13.24 -2.17
N ASN A 142 -6.03 13.98 -3.06
CA ASN A 142 -5.60 14.16 -4.44
C ASN A 142 -4.26 14.90 -4.57
N ARG A 143 -3.95 15.83 -3.68
CA ARG A 143 -2.62 16.48 -3.64
C ARG A 143 -1.51 15.48 -3.35
N LEU A 144 -1.72 14.59 -2.37
CA LEU A 144 -0.75 13.53 -2.07
C LEU A 144 -0.66 12.53 -3.24
N LEU A 145 -1.79 12.07 -3.78
CA LEU A 145 -1.82 11.15 -4.93
C LEU A 145 -1.11 11.73 -6.15
N ALA A 146 -1.26 13.03 -6.40
CA ALA A 146 -0.59 13.73 -7.48
C ALA A 146 0.92 13.91 -7.28
N ALA A 147 1.40 13.89 -6.03
CA ALA A 147 2.82 13.99 -5.72
C ALA A 147 3.57 12.66 -5.92
N ILE A 148 2.88 11.51 -5.96
CA ILE A 148 3.49 10.20 -6.16
C ILE A 148 3.79 10.01 -7.66
N PRO A 149 5.07 9.88 -8.05
CA PRO A 149 5.43 9.66 -9.45
C PRO A 149 4.85 8.34 -9.96
N GLY A 150 4.22 8.37 -11.14
CA GLY A 150 3.65 7.20 -11.78
C GLY A 150 2.25 6.80 -11.30
N ALA A 151 1.76 7.35 -10.17
CA ALA A 151 0.43 7.02 -9.64
C ALA A 151 -0.69 7.66 -10.48
N LYS A 152 -1.60 6.81 -10.97
CA LYS A 152 -2.72 7.18 -11.84
C LYS A 152 -4.01 7.39 -11.05
N LEU A 153 -4.23 6.63 -9.97
CA LEU A 153 -5.48 6.68 -9.20
C LEU A 153 -5.74 8.06 -8.59
N ARG A 154 -6.98 8.52 -8.67
CA ARG A 154 -7.47 9.75 -8.04
C ARG A 154 -8.86 9.53 -7.44
N ILE A 155 -9.27 10.46 -6.60
CA ILE A 155 -10.63 10.53 -6.04
C ILE A 155 -11.34 11.62 -6.84
N ASP A 156 -12.41 11.28 -7.56
CA ASP A 156 -13.17 12.32 -8.23
C ASP A 156 -13.93 13.17 -7.22
N TYR A 157 -14.16 14.44 -7.56
CA TYR A 157 -14.83 15.39 -6.67
C TYR A 157 -16.35 15.23 -6.74
N ALA A 158 -16.83 14.08 -6.29
CA ALA A 158 -18.25 13.78 -6.17
C ALA A 158 -18.47 12.73 -5.07
N THR A 159 -19.73 12.39 -4.84
CA THR A 159 -20.17 11.27 -3.99
C THR A 159 -20.79 10.17 -4.83
N ALA A 160 -20.43 8.92 -4.54
CA ALA A 160 -21.17 7.77 -5.03
C ALA A 160 -22.34 7.46 -4.11
N THR A 161 -23.54 7.36 -4.68
CA THR A 161 -24.74 6.87 -3.98
C THR A 161 -25.27 5.60 -4.64
N ASP A 162 -26.11 4.84 -3.95
CA ASP A 162 -26.79 3.67 -4.52
C ASP A 162 -28.21 3.60 -3.95
N THR A 163 -29.21 3.85 -4.78
CA THR A 163 -30.62 3.92 -4.34
C THR A 163 -31.22 2.57 -3.98
N PHE A 164 -30.57 1.46 -4.34
CA PHE A 164 -31.08 0.11 -4.12
C PHE A 164 -30.23 -0.69 -3.11
N SER A 165 -28.91 -0.66 -3.26
CA SER A 165 -27.97 -1.39 -2.41
C SER A 165 -27.36 -0.45 -1.38
N ASN A 166 -28.10 -0.17 -0.32
CA ASN A 166 -27.68 0.74 0.74
C ASN A 166 -28.17 0.33 2.14
N ALA A 167 -27.68 1.04 3.15
CA ALA A 167 -28.06 0.91 4.56
C ALA A 167 -29.05 1.99 5.02
N GLY A 168 -30.16 2.16 4.29
CA GLY A 168 -31.28 3.02 4.68
C GLY A 168 -31.24 4.45 4.11
N LYS A 169 -30.11 4.87 3.53
CA LYS A 169 -29.98 6.10 2.71
C LYS A 169 -29.11 5.81 1.50
N SER A 170 -29.36 6.46 0.37
CA SER A 170 -28.61 6.24 -0.88
C SER A 170 -27.10 6.43 -0.71
N ALA A 171 -26.67 7.39 0.10
CA ALA A 171 -25.25 7.63 0.37
C ALA A 171 -24.60 6.60 1.32
N TYR A 172 -25.37 5.71 1.97
CA TYR A 172 -24.84 4.65 2.84
C TYR A 172 -24.66 3.37 2.02
N VAL A 173 -23.72 3.42 1.10
CA VAL A 173 -23.57 2.48 0.00
C VAL A 173 -23.12 1.11 0.52
N SER A 174 -23.85 0.06 0.12
CA SER A 174 -23.39 -1.31 0.26
C SER A 174 -22.43 -1.64 -0.88
N GLY A 175 -21.15 -1.35 -0.70
CA GLY A 175 -20.08 -1.71 -1.63
C GLY A 175 -19.92 -3.22 -1.74
N PHE A 176 -19.77 -3.72 -2.96
CA PHE A 176 -19.59 -5.13 -3.24
C PHE A 176 -18.12 -5.42 -3.54
N VAL A 177 -17.54 -6.36 -2.81
CA VAL A 177 -16.18 -6.84 -3.02
C VAL A 177 -16.17 -7.69 -4.29
N ARG A 178 -15.74 -7.09 -5.40
CA ARG A 178 -15.66 -7.69 -6.73
C ARG A 178 -14.33 -7.30 -7.38
N PRO A 179 -13.21 -7.92 -6.96
CA PRO A 179 -11.93 -7.72 -7.60
C PRO A 179 -12.03 -8.01 -9.11
N ASP A 180 -11.42 -7.18 -9.94
CA ASP A 180 -11.32 -7.44 -11.38
C ASP A 180 -10.62 -8.79 -11.65
N LEU A 181 -10.96 -9.45 -12.76
CA LEU A 181 -10.58 -10.85 -13.05
C LEU A 181 -9.08 -11.13 -12.96
N HIS A 182 -8.25 -10.16 -13.35
CA HIS A 182 -6.79 -10.29 -13.39
C HIS A 182 -6.09 -9.76 -12.13
N THR A 183 -6.84 -9.42 -11.08
CA THR A 183 -6.25 -9.03 -9.79
C THR A 183 -5.40 -10.19 -9.26
N PRO A 184 -4.10 -9.99 -9.00
CA PRO A 184 -3.24 -11.03 -8.47
C PRO A 184 -3.83 -11.62 -7.18
N ASP A 185 -3.88 -12.94 -7.06
CA ASP A 185 -4.39 -13.64 -5.87
C ASP A 185 -5.79 -13.18 -5.38
N ALA A 186 -6.69 -12.81 -6.29
CA ALA A 186 -8.03 -12.30 -5.98
C ALA A 186 -8.85 -13.17 -5.02
N SER A 187 -8.56 -14.48 -4.94
CA SER A 187 -9.23 -15.40 -4.00
C SER A 187 -9.05 -15.00 -2.53
N MET A 188 -7.89 -14.44 -2.15
CA MET A 188 -7.65 -13.96 -0.79
C MET A 188 -8.58 -12.79 -0.43
N LEU A 189 -8.90 -11.95 -1.41
CA LEU A 189 -9.80 -10.81 -1.23
C LEU A 189 -11.27 -11.25 -1.12
N ASN A 190 -11.61 -12.48 -1.50
CA ASN A 190 -12.99 -13.01 -1.50
C ASN A 190 -13.26 -14.06 -0.42
N GLU A 191 -12.33 -14.24 0.53
CA GLU A 191 -12.41 -15.34 1.49
C GLU A 191 -13.33 -15.04 2.70
N GLY A 192 -14.28 -15.95 2.95
CA GLY A 192 -14.95 -16.05 4.26
C GLY A 192 -15.99 -14.96 4.55
N TYR A 193 -16.64 -14.45 3.51
CA TYR A 193 -17.77 -13.51 3.60
C TYR A 193 -19.09 -14.19 3.95
N LEU A 194 -20.04 -13.40 4.44
CA LEU A 194 -21.39 -13.85 4.81
C LEU A 194 -22.22 -14.34 3.61
N SER A 195 -21.90 -13.86 2.41
CA SER A 195 -22.51 -14.27 1.14
C SER A 195 -21.46 -14.53 0.06
N GLU A 196 -21.89 -15.04 -1.10
CA GLU A 196 -21.02 -15.31 -2.24
C GLU A 196 -20.19 -14.10 -2.68
N THR A 197 -20.78 -12.90 -2.62
CA THR A 197 -20.06 -11.63 -2.78
C THR A 197 -20.02 -10.92 -1.44
N GLY A 198 -18.84 -10.49 -1.01
CA GLY A 198 -18.68 -9.69 0.21
C GLY A 198 -19.36 -8.34 0.08
N LYS A 199 -19.95 -7.85 1.17
CA LYS A 199 -20.58 -6.53 1.23
C LYS A 199 -19.95 -5.70 2.32
N VAL A 200 -19.56 -4.49 2.00
CA VAL A 200 -18.90 -3.55 2.92
C VAL A 200 -19.59 -2.21 2.88
N LEU A 201 -19.77 -1.60 4.04
CA LEU A 201 -20.41 -0.29 4.12
C LEU A 201 -19.38 0.79 3.80
N PHE A 202 -19.72 1.60 2.80
CA PHE A 202 -19.07 2.85 2.48
C PHE A 202 -20.04 3.98 2.84
N HIS A 203 -19.74 4.74 3.88
CA HIS A 203 -20.65 5.73 4.44
C HIS A 203 -20.37 7.12 3.85
N GLU A 204 -21.12 7.50 2.82
CA GLU A 204 -20.90 8.74 2.05
C GLU A 204 -19.55 8.71 1.30
N PRO A 205 -19.32 7.74 0.40
CA PRO A 205 -18.01 7.59 -0.23
C PRO A 205 -17.81 8.51 -1.42
N GLY A 206 -16.56 8.97 -1.57
CA GLY A 206 -16.06 9.41 -2.86
C GLY A 206 -16.00 8.27 -3.88
N LEU A 207 -15.88 8.62 -5.15
CA LEU A 207 -15.72 7.69 -6.27
C LEU A 207 -14.32 7.82 -6.85
N LEU A 208 -13.78 6.72 -7.36
CA LEU A 208 -12.42 6.70 -7.87
C LEU A 208 -12.38 6.93 -9.37
N ALA A 209 -11.38 7.69 -9.79
CA ALA A 209 -11.02 7.98 -11.16
C ALA A 209 -9.55 7.63 -11.39
N TRP A 210 -9.08 7.82 -12.63
CA TRP A 210 -7.66 7.82 -12.93
C TRP A 210 -7.29 8.99 -13.84
N VAL A 211 -6.01 9.36 -13.82
CA VAL A 211 -5.46 10.44 -14.63
C VAL A 211 -4.44 9.87 -15.60
N ASP A 212 -4.57 10.23 -16.87
CA ASP A 212 -3.61 9.83 -17.89
C ASP A 212 -2.34 10.68 -17.88
N LYS A 213 -1.37 10.30 -18.72
CA LYS A 213 -0.10 11.00 -18.87
C LYS A 213 -0.23 12.48 -19.30
N ASP A 214 -1.37 12.85 -19.88
CA ASP A 214 -1.65 14.20 -20.38
C ASP A 214 -2.42 15.04 -19.33
N GLY A 215 -2.66 14.46 -18.13
CA GLY A 215 -3.37 15.11 -17.03
C GLY A 215 -4.89 15.07 -17.16
N LYS A 216 -5.43 14.32 -18.13
CA LYS A 216 -6.87 14.18 -18.32
C LYS A 216 -7.42 13.13 -17.37
N TRP A 217 -8.55 13.47 -16.74
CA TRP A 217 -9.29 12.59 -15.85
C TRP A 217 -10.20 11.67 -16.64
N HIS A 218 -10.27 10.41 -16.21
CA HIS A 218 -11.09 9.37 -16.82
C HIS A 218 -11.82 8.59 -15.73
N PRO A 219 -13.07 8.15 -15.99
CA PRO A 219 -13.77 7.20 -15.14
C PRO A 219 -12.94 5.93 -14.91
N LEU A 220 -12.94 5.42 -13.68
CA LEU A 220 -12.40 4.10 -13.39
C LEU A 220 -13.53 3.06 -13.47
N ILE A 221 -13.85 2.62 -14.69
CA ILE A 221 -14.95 1.69 -14.99
C ILE A 221 -14.48 0.57 -15.93
N VAL A 222 -15.32 -0.46 -16.13
CA VAL A 222 -15.01 -1.57 -17.05
C VAL A 222 -14.70 -1.02 -18.45
N GLY A 223 -13.58 -1.45 -19.03
CA GLY A 223 -13.13 -1.02 -20.36
C GLY A 223 -12.22 0.20 -20.37
N GLU A 224 -12.13 0.94 -19.26
CA GLU A 224 -11.29 2.15 -19.11
C GLU A 224 -10.36 2.02 -17.90
N ILE A 225 -9.80 0.84 -17.66
CA ILE A 225 -8.92 0.57 -16.52
C ILE A 225 -7.47 0.60 -17.03
N PRO A 226 -6.60 1.46 -16.50
CA PRO A 226 -5.20 1.52 -16.92
C PRO A 226 -4.40 0.32 -16.40
N ASP A 227 -3.31 -0.02 -17.09
CA ASP A 227 -2.43 -1.11 -16.68
C ASP A 227 -1.92 -0.94 -15.25
N GLY A 228 -1.86 -2.05 -14.51
CA GLY A 228 -1.44 -2.09 -13.11
C GLY A 228 -2.52 -1.67 -12.10
N VAL A 229 -3.70 -1.23 -12.57
CA VAL A 229 -4.84 -0.85 -11.72
C VAL A 229 -5.89 -1.95 -11.70
N TYR A 230 -6.44 -2.21 -10.51
CA TYR A 230 -7.51 -3.18 -10.30
C TYR A 230 -8.58 -2.61 -9.37
N ARG A 231 -9.83 -2.67 -9.79
CA ARG A 231 -10.97 -2.32 -8.93
C ARG A 231 -11.26 -3.48 -7.99
N ILE A 232 -11.50 -3.17 -6.73
CA ILE A 232 -11.74 -4.15 -5.68
C ILE A 232 -13.16 -4.06 -5.14
N VAL A 233 -13.67 -2.84 -4.92
CA VAL A 233 -15.03 -2.61 -4.44
C VAL A 233 -15.76 -1.68 -5.38
N THR A 234 -16.98 -2.08 -5.75
CA THR A 234 -17.89 -1.29 -6.61
C THR A 234 -19.27 -1.16 -5.99
N THR A 235 -20.05 -0.18 -6.44
CA THR A 235 -21.49 -0.10 -6.18
C THR A 235 -22.26 -1.28 -6.79
N SER A 236 -23.60 -1.31 -6.66
CA SER A 236 -24.41 -2.09 -7.59
C SER A 236 -24.53 -1.36 -8.95
N SER A 237 -25.22 -1.94 -9.92
CA SER A 237 -25.53 -1.26 -11.18
C SER A 237 -26.48 -0.06 -11.03
N ASN A 238 -27.06 0.14 -9.83
CA ASN A 238 -27.84 1.33 -9.49
C ASN A 238 -27.01 2.40 -8.77
N GLY A 239 -25.69 2.22 -8.71
CA GLY A 239 -24.78 3.28 -8.27
C GLY A 239 -24.99 4.53 -9.11
N MET A 240 -24.88 5.70 -8.50
CA MET A 240 -25.14 6.99 -9.12
C MET A 240 -24.13 8.03 -8.63
N VAL A 241 -23.71 8.91 -9.52
CA VAL A 241 -22.82 10.03 -9.20
C VAL A 241 -23.66 11.21 -8.74
N GLU A 242 -23.37 11.73 -7.55
CA GLU A 242 -23.95 12.96 -7.02
C GLU A 242 -22.86 14.00 -6.81
N ASP A 243 -23.20 15.26 -7.07
CA ASP A 243 -22.34 16.43 -6.82
C ASP A 243 -23.06 17.33 -5.81
N ASN A 244 -22.41 17.55 -4.69
CA ASN A 244 -22.92 18.27 -3.53
C ASN A 244 -22.12 19.54 -3.24
N TYR A 245 -20.84 19.57 -3.59
CA TYR A 245 -19.97 20.71 -3.27
C TYR A 245 -18.77 20.81 -4.21
N ALA A 246 -18.39 22.05 -4.52
CA ALA A 246 -17.24 22.34 -5.38
C ALA A 246 -15.91 21.80 -4.79
N PRO A 247 -14.94 21.43 -5.65
CA PRO A 247 -14.97 21.55 -7.11
C PRO A 247 -15.82 20.47 -7.77
N GLU A 248 -16.31 20.75 -8.99
CA GLU A 248 -17.13 19.81 -9.75
C GLU A 248 -16.34 18.53 -10.12
N PRO A 249 -17.04 17.40 -10.35
CA PRO A 249 -16.46 16.16 -10.84
C PRO A 249 -15.67 16.38 -12.14
N ARG A 250 -14.53 15.71 -12.25
CA ARG A 250 -13.59 15.83 -13.36
C ARG A 250 -13.60 14.63 -14.29
N ALA A 251 -13.95 13.46 -13.78
CA ALA A 251 -13.97 12.22 -14.55
C ALA A 251 -15.39 11.82 -14.95
N TYR A 252 -16.33 11.90 -14.01
CA TYR A 252 -17.69 11.39 -14.19
C TYR A 252 -18.71 12.48 -14.49
N GLN A 253 -19.84 12.09 -15.09
CA GLN A 253 -20.99 12.98 -15.24
C GLN A 253 -21.93 12.86 -14.04
N VAL A 254 -22.43 13.99 -13.53
CA VAL A 254 -23.45 13.98 -12.47
C VAL A 254 -24.69 13.23 -12.96
N TRP A 255 -25.26 12.39 -12.08
CA TRP A 255 -26.39 11.49 -12.35
C TRP A 255 -26.08 10.30 -13.26
N GLU A 256 -24.83 10.13 -13.69
CA GLU A 256 -24.39 8.91 -14.35
C GLU A 256 -24.62 7.71 -13.43
N LYS A 257 -25.11 6.60 -14.00
CA LYS A 257 -25.39 5.37 -13.27
C LYS A 257 -24.49 4.23 -13.72
N GLY A 258 -24.10 3.38 -12.78
CA GLY A 258 -23.40 2.15 -13.11
C GLY A 258 -22.67 1.53 -11.94
N LEU A 259 -21.75 0.64 -12.28
CA LEU A 259 -20.80 0.03 -11.33
C LEU A 259 -19.65 1.01 -11.10
N LEU A 260 -19.86 1.95 -10.18
CA LEU A 260 -18.88 2.96 -9.79
C LEU A 260 -17.85 2.35 -8.84
N THR A 261 -16.60 2.78 -8.96
CA THR A 261 -15.49 2.24 -8.15
C THR A 261 -15.37 2.99 -6.83
N LEU A 262 -15.42 2.24 -5.73
CA LEU A 262 -15.30 2.78 -4.36
C LEU A 262 -13.93 2.50 -3.74
N LEU A 263 -13.27 1.42 -4.17
CA LEU A 263 -11.91 1.06 -3.75
C LEU A 263 -11.16 0.38 -4.89
N ALA A 264 -9.94 0.83 -5.16
CA ALA A 264 -9.06 0.29 -6.17
C ALA A 264 -7.63 0.21 -5.65
N VAL A 265 -6.82 -0.60 -6.33
CA VAL A 265 -5.40 -0.76 -6.04
C VAL A 265 -4.60 -0.53 -7.31
N GLU A 266 -3.39 0.01 -7.16
CA GLU A 266 -2.45 0.28 -8.24
C GLU A 266 -1.07 -0.27 -7.86
N PHE A 267 -0.50 -1.11 -8.73
CA PHE A 267 0.91 -1.46 -8.70
C PHE A 267 1.67 -0.33 -9.40
N VAL A 268 2.23 0.59 -8.61
CA VAL A 268 2.89 1.80 -9.10
C VAL A 268 4.34 1.47 -9.46
N GLU A 269 4.69 1.61 -10.74
CA GLU A 269 6.08 1.60 -11.19
C GLU A 269 6.71 2.98 -10.94
N LEU A 270 7.75 3.02 -10.12
CA LEU A 270 8.43 4.25 -9.73
C LEU A 270 9.59 4.56 -10.69
N PRO A 271 9.99 5.84 -10.84
CA PRO A 271 11.04 6.25 -11.79
C PRO A 271 12.41 5.57 -11.59
N ASN A 272 12.68 5.07 -10.38
CA ASN A 272 13.90 4.35 -10.02
C ASN A 272 13.81 2.83 -10.24
N GLY A 273 12.74 2.34 -10.88
CA GLY A 273 12.50 0.92 -11.14
C GLY A 273 11.95 0.12 -9.94
N ALA A 274 11.76 0.78 -8.79
CA ALA A 274 11.08 0.20 -7.66
C ALA A 274 9.57 0.14 -7.91
N GLU A 275 8.87 -0.68 -7.15
CA GLU A 275 7.42 -0.84 -7.24
C GLU A 275 6.78 -0.66 -5.86
N GLY A 276 5.68 0.08 -5.81
CA GLY A 276 4.86 0.27 -4.61
C GLY A 276 3.42 -0.19 -4.85
N LEU A 277 2.72 -0.57 -3.78
CA LEU A 277 1.29 -0.88 -3.85
C LEU A 277 0.49 0.28 -3.26
N LEU A 278 -0.27 0.97 -4.11
CA LEU A 278 -1.18 2.03 -3.71
C LEU A 278 -2.59 1.47 -3.58
N ILE A 279 -3.26 1.73 -2.45
CA ILE A 279 -4.67 1.46 -2.23
C ILE A 279 -5.37 2.82 -2.12
N VAL A 280 -6.40 3.05 -2.92
CA VAL A 280 -7.23 4.26 -2.82
C VAL A 280 -8.66 3.84 -2.55
N SER A 281 -9.32 4.52 -1.61
CA SER A 281 -10.72 4.26 -1.26
C SER A 281 -11.50 5.55 -1.06
N GLY A 282 -12.79 5.55 -1.37
CA GLY A 282 -13.68 6.69 -1.14
C GLY A 282 -14.12 6.91 0.30
N GLU A 283 -13.82 5.97 1.20
CA GLU A 283 -14.08 6.01 2.64
C GLU A 283 -12.90 5.35 3.37
N SER A 284 -12.69 5.68 4.63
CA SER A 284 -11.57 5.17 5.41
C SER A 284 -11.88 3.85 6.13
N PRO A 285 -10.87 2.98 6.33
CA PRO A 285 -11.01 1.84 7.22
C PRO A 285 -11.20 2.24 8.70
N TYR A 286 -10.89 3.48 9.10
CA TYR A 286 -11.03 3.97 10.47
C TYR A 286 -11.40 5.46 10.52
N GLY A 287 -11.68 5.97 11.72
CA GLY A 287 -11.74 7.40 12.00
C GLY A 287 -12.97 8.16 11.51
N GLY A 288 -13.65 7.69 10.46
CA GLY A 288 -14.99 8.13 10.09
C GLY A 288 -16.01 7.86 11.21
N GLN A 289 -17.20 8.46 11.11
CA GLN A 289 -18.31 8.10 12.02
C GLN A 289 -18.70 6.63 11.85
N VAL A 290 -18.63 6.15 10.60
CA VAL A 290 -19.03 4.81 10.20
C VAL A 290 -18.01 4.27 9.18
N PRO A 291 -16.82 3.83 9.63
CA PRO A 291 -15.73 3.44 8.75
C PRO A 291 -15.96 2.05 8.12
N ILE A 292 -15.20 1.71 7.07
CA ILE A 292 -15.32 0.42 6.33
C ILE A 292 -15.23 -0.80 7.27
N TRP A 293 -14.52 -0.71 8.39
CA TRP A 293 -14.30 -1.79 9.35
C TRP A 293 -15.58 -2.41 9.95
N ILE A 294 -16.71 -1.71 9.94
CA ILE A 294 -17.90 -2.17 10.67
C ILE A 294 -18.61 -3.36 10.00
N ASN A 295 -19.16 -4.27 10.81
CA ASN A 295 -19.94 -5.42 10.34
C ASN A 295 -21.46 -5.22 10.41
N ARG A 296 -21.92 -4.13 11.04
CA ARG A 296 -23.33 -3.88 11.27
C ARG A 296 -23.62 -2.39 11.33
N TYR A 297 -24.70 -1.97 10.67
CA TYR A 297 -25.28 -0.64 10.79
C TYR A 297 -26.80 -0.79 10.90
N GLY A 298 -27.37 -0.58 12.09
CA GLY A 298 -28.77 -0.91 12.36
C GLY A 298 -29.12 -2.36 11.98
N PRO A 299 -30.14 -2.61 11.13
CA PRO A 299 -30.51 -3.96 10.69
C PRO A 299 -29.61 -4.54 9.59
N TYR A 300 -28.70 -3.75 9.01
CA TYR A 300 -27.88 -4.15 7.87
C TYR A 300 -26.60 -4.85 8.32
N LEU A 301 -26.23 -5.94 7.63
CA LEU A 301 -25.02 -6.73 7.89
C LEU A 301 -23.98 -6.51 6.80
N PHE A 302 -22.72 -6.43 7.23
CA PHE A 302 -21.55 -6.18 6.40
C PHE A 302 -20.38 -7.07 6.83
N ASP A 303 -19.41 -7.18 5.94
CA ASP A 303 -18.19 -7.95 6.04
C ASP A 303 -16.97 -7.09 6.38
N GLY A 304 -17.15 -5.87 6.91
CA GLY A 304 -16.10 -4.86 7.10
C GLY A 304 -14.80 -5.39 7.72
N GLN A 305 -14.90 -6.06 8.88
CA GLN A 305 -13.74 -6.64 9.56
C GLN A 305 -13.03 -7.68 8.69
N ARG A 306 -13.81 -8.57 8.05
CA ARG A 306 -13.26 -9.62 7.19
C ARG A 306 -12.59 -9.00 5.96
N PHE A 307 -13.24 -8.04 5.33
CA PHE A 307 -12.73 -7.35 4.14
C PHE A 307 -11.41 -6.63 4.42
N VAL A 308 -11.36 -5.76 5.44
CA VAL A 308 -10.13 -5.04 5.78
C VAL A 308 -9.01 -6.00 6.19
N SER A 309 -9.35 -7.08 6.93
CA SER A 309 -8.40 -8.14 7.26
C SER A 309 -7.82 -8.81 6.01
N ASN A 310 -8.68 -9.16 5.06
CA ASN A 310 -8.30 -9.82 3.81
C ASN A 310 -7.47 -8.88 2.93
N LEU A 311 -7.89 -7.62 2.80
CA LEU A 311 -7.20 -6.60 2.02
C LEU A 311 -5.79 -6.33 2.55
N LEU A 312 -5.63 -6.16 3.87
CA LEU A 312 -4.29 -5.96 4.48
C LEU A 312 -3.41 -7.20 4.32
N LYS A 313 -3.94 -8.40 4.56
CA LYS A 313 -3.20 -9.65 4.34
C LYS A 313 -2.75 -9.80 2.89
N TRP A 314 -3.65 -9.51 1.95
CA TRP A 314 -3.37 -9.53 0.53
C TRP A 314 -2.31 -8.50 0.17
N ALA A 315 -2.47 -7.24 0.60
CA ALA A 315 -1.55 -6.15 0.28
C ALA A 315 -0.14 -6.41 0.80
N VAL A 316 -0.02 -6.90 2.04
CA VAL A 316 1.26 -7.29 2.64
C VAL A 316 1.88 -8.47 1.89
N LYS A 317 1.08 -9.45 1.45
CA LYS A 317 1.59 -10.55 0.62
C LYS A 317 2.14 -10.02 -0.71
N GLN A 318 1.41 -9.15 -1.39
CA GLN A 318 1.85 -8.57 -2.67
C GLN A 318 3.12 -7.74 -2.50
N SER A 319 3.24 -6.96 -1.41
CA SER A 319 4.37 -6.07 -1.19
C SER A 319 5.72 -6.80 -1.08
N TYR A 320 5.73 -8.06 -0.64
CA TYR A 320 6.94 -8.89 -0.63
C TYR A 320 7.45 -9.28 -2.02
N GLY A 321 6.59 -9.26 -3.04
CA GLY A 321 6.94 -9.56 -4.42
C GLY A 321 7.38 -8.34 -5.23
N LEU A 322 7.20 -7.13 -4.70
CA LEU A 322 7.49 -5.88 -5.40
C LEU A 322 8.99 -5.61 -5.49
N LYS A 323 9.43 -5.05 -6.61
CA LYS A 323 10.81 -4.59 -6.77
C LYS A 323 11.14 -3.48 -5.78
N LYS A 324 12.28 -3.60 -5.11
CA LYS A 324 12.84 -2.54 -4.25
C LYS A 324 13.89 -1.75 -5.03
N ALA A 325 14.07 -0.49 -4.67
CA ALA A 325 15.11 0.35 -5.25
C ALA A 325 16.48 -0.30 -5.06
N GLU A 326 17.27 -0.40 -6.14
CA GLU A 326 18.64 -0.88 -6.03
C GLU A 326 19.43 0.09 -5.15
N THR A 327 19.83 -0.37 -3.97
CA THR A 327 20.69 0.42 -3.10
C THR A 327 22.04 0.54 -3.79
N SER A 328 22.31 1.70 -4.40
CA SER A 328 23.65 2.06 -4.86
C SER A 328 24.57 2.09 -3.65
N THR A 329 25.18 0.95 -3.35
CA THR A 329 26.25 0.84 -2.37
C THR A 329 27.46 1.51 -3.01
N SER A 330 27.57 2.83 -2.83
CA SER A 330 28.81 3.53 -3.12
C SER A 330 29.84 3.05 -2.11
N THR A 331 30.53 1.97 -2.44
CA THR A 331 31.77 1.57 -1.77
C THR A 331 32.75 2.71 -1.97
N THR A 332 32.82 3.62 -1.00
CA THR A 332 33.90 4.61 -0.93
C THR A 332 35.18 3.83 -0.66
N VAL A 333 35.88 3.43 -1.72
CA VAL A 333 37.26 2.96 -1.61
C VAL A 333 38.08 4.20 -1.32
N THR A 334 38.35 4.44 -0.04
CA THR A 334 39.34 5.43 0.39
C THR A 334 40.72 4.91 0.02
N THR A 335 41.13 5.09 -1.23
CA THR A 335 42.52 4.87 -1.65
C THR A 335 43.35 6.00 -1.05
N SER A 336 43.95 5.75 0.12
CA SER A 336 44.99 6.62 0.69
C SER A 336 46.23 6.53 -0.20
N THR A 337 46.37 7.46 -1.15
CA THR A 337 47.62 7.65 -1.89
C THR A 337 48.52 8.59 -1.08
N GLU A 338 49.52 8.03 -0.39
CA GLU A 338 50.65 8.80 0.12
C GLU A 338 51.36 9.49 -1.04
N LYS A 339 51.24 10.81 -1.11
CA LYS A 339 51.92 11.63 -2.11
C LYS A 339 53.30 12.02 -1.57
N THR A 340 54.31 11.21 -1.88
CA THR A 340 55.72 11.60 -1.70
C THR A 340 56.00 12.81 -2.58
N THR A 341 56.32 13.93 -1.93
CA THR A 341 56.64 15.20 -2.57
C THR A 341 58.08 15.16 -3.06
N SER A 342 58.30 15.03 -4.36
CA SER A 342 59.57 15.37 -5.02
C SER A 342 59.42 16.69 -5.77
N ARG A 343 60.12 17.71 -5.24
CA ARG A 343 60.20 19.07 -5.76
C ARG A 343 61.14 19.09 -6.96
N SER A 344 60.60 19.22 -8.16
CA SER A 344 61.35 19.62 -9.37
C SER A 344 60.89 21.00 -9.81
N THR A 345 61.80 21.96 -9.67
CA THR A 345 61.65 23.35 -10.10
C THR A 345 61.84 23.42 -11.62
N THR A 346 60.80 23.74 -12.38
CA THR A 346 60.97 24.22 -13.75
C THR A 346 60.10 25.44 -13.98
N THR A 347 60.79 26.56 -14.19
CA THR A 347 60.30 27.88 -14.54
C THR A 347 59.55 27.87 -15.87
N ILE A 348 58.32 28.41 -15.90
CA ILE A 348 57.74 28.96 -17.14
C ILE A 348 56.88 30.20 -16.82
N THR A 349 57.26 31.31 -17.43
CA THR A 349 56.64 32.64 -17.43
C THR A 349 55.33 32.65 -18.25
N PRO A 350 54.32 33.47 -17.88
CA PRO A 350 53.00 33.43 -18.54
C PRO A 350 52.95 34.32 -19.79
N THR A 351 52.26 33.86 -20.84
CA THR A 351 51.79 34.71 -21.94
C THR A 351 50.33 34.40 -22.23
N ALA A 352 49.50 35.45 -22.19
CA ALA A 352 48.08 35.43 -22.47
C ALA A 352 47.79 35.73 -23.96
N SER A 353 46.76 35.05 -24.53
CA SER A 353 45.87 35.48 -25.63
C SER A 353 44.94 34.31 -25.97
N SER A 354 43.61 34.36 -25.83
CA SER A 354 42.59 35.08 -26.61
C SER A 354 42.15 34.40 -27.94
N ILE A 355 40.92 33.85 -27.90
CA ILE A 355 39.86 33.76 -28.96
C ILE A 355 40.09 32.86 -30.20
N ARG A 356 39.26 31.81 -30.39
CA ARG A 356 38.09 31.71 -31.34
C ARG A 356 37.78 30.27 -31.79
N SER A 357 36.48 30.03 -31.96
CA SER A 357 35.79 28.85 -32.51
C SER A 357 36.29 28.34 -33.87
N THR A 358 36.11 27.04 -34.14
CA THR A 358 35.27 26.50 -35.25
C THR A 358 35.19 24.97 -35.20
N ALA A 359 34.05 24.45 -35.66
CA ALA A 359 33.68 23.05 -35.79
C ALA A 359 34.27 22.37 -37.04
N SER A 360 34.51 21.05 -36.97
CA SER A 360 34.27 20.09 -38.06
C SER A 360 34.60 18.62 -37.66
N THR A 361 33.57 17.77 -37.76
CA THR A 361 33.60 16.31 -38.03
C THR A 361 33.91 16.11 -39.54
N PRO A 362 34.29 14.95 -40.14
CA PRO A 362 34.26 13.53 -39.71
C PRO A 362 35.57 12.70 -39.98
N SER A 363 35.70 11.51 -39.38
CA SER A 363 35.87 10.25 -40.15
C SER A 363 36.00 9.03 -39.24
N GLN A 364 35.35 7.95 -39.68
CA GLN A 364 35.33 6.60 -39.12
C GLN A 364 36.61 5.82 -39.46
N ILE A 365 37.10 5.00 -38.52
CA ILE A 365 37.77 3.70 -38.77
C ILE A 365 37.35 2.74 -37.63
N PRO A 366 37.10 1.44 -37.89
CA PRO A 366 36.44 0.51 -36.98
C PRO A 366 37.45 -0.25 -36.09
N GLU A 367 37.10 -0.51 -34.83
CA GLU A 367 37.88 -1.34 -33.93
C GLU A 367 37.02 -2.46 -33.32
N GLU A 368 37.25 -3.65 -33.87
CA GLU A 368 37.19 -5.00 -33.31
C GLU A 368 36.59 -5.20 -31.90
N GLU A 369 35.38 -5.79 -31.84
CA GLU A 369 34.82 -6.39 -30.63
C GLU A 369 35.58 -7.69 -30.29
N THR A 370 36.33 -7.66 -29.18
CA THR A 370 36.84 -8.88 -28.54
C THR A 370 35.87 -9.29 -27.42
N THR A 371 35.06 -10.31 -27.68
CA THR A 371 34.26 -11.00 -26.66
C THR A 371 35.17 -11.65 -25.62
N THR A 372 35.03 -11.25 -24.35
CA THR A 372 35.61 -11.98 -23.23
C THR A 372 34.47 -12.55 -22.38
N GLU A 373 34.28 -13.87 -22.47
CA GLU A 373 33.42 -14.63 -21.56
C GLU A 373 33.99 -14.57 -20.13
N ALA A 374 33.25 -13.95 -19.21
CA ALA A 374 33.50 -14.08 -17.78
C ALA A 374 32.78 -15.33 -17.25
N LYS A 375 33.54 -16.40 -16.97
CA LYS A 375 33.09 -17.55 -16.18
C LYS A 375 32.82 -17.13 -14.74
N THR A 376 31.55 -16.96 -14.37
CA THR A 376 31.11 -16.93 -12.97
C THR A 376 30.92 -18.35 -12.46
N GLY A 377 31.70 -18.70 -11.42
CA GLY A 377 31.61 -19.98 -10.74
C GLY A 377 30.32 -20.12 -9.96
N GLY A 378 29.33 -20.78 -10.57
CA GLY A 378 28.10 -21.19 -9.90
C GLY A 378 28.34 -22.40 -8.99
N ILE A 379 28.01 -22.25 -7.72
CA ILE A 379 27.87 -23.37 -6.77
C ILE A 379 26.74 -24.26 -7.29
N SER A 380 27.07 -25.47 -7.71
CA SER A 380 26.11 -26.43 -8.25
C SER A 380 25.01 -26.72 -7.22
N TRP A 381 23.77 -26.37 -7.56
CA TRP A 381 22.53 -26.63 -6.81
C TRP A 381 22.40 -28.09 -6.32
N ILE A 382 23.10 -29.01 -6.96
CA ILE A 382 23.21 -30.42 -6.59
C ILE A 382 23.80 -30.58 -5.18
N TYR A 383 24.78 -29.76 -4.79
CA TYR A 383 25.38 -29.82 -3.45
C TYR A 383 24.42 -29.29 -2.36
N PHE A 384 23.57 -28.32 -2.69
CA PHE A 384 22.55 -27.82 -1.77
C PHE A 384 21.48 -28.88 -1.49
N VAL A 385 20.99 -29.56 -2.54
CA VAL A 385 20.02 -30.66 -2.39
C VAL A 385 20.63 -31.83 -1.60
N ALA A 386 21.88 -32.19 -1.88
CA ALA A 386 22.58 -33.23 -1.13
C ALA A 386 22.75 -32.88 0.36
N PHE A 387 23.05 -31.61 0.68
CA PHE A 387 23.17 -31.15 2.06
C PHE A 387 21.85 -31.24 2.83
N VAL A 388 20.73 -30.84 2.22
CA VAL A 388 19.39 -30.93 2.83
C VAL A 388 19.00 -32.39 3.10
N LEU A 389 19.29 -33.30 2.17
CA LEU A 389 18.99 -34.73 2.35
C LEU A 389 19.82 -35.35 3.48
N VAL A 390 21.12 -35.03 3.59
CA VAL A 390 21.97 -35.52 4.69
C VAL A 390 21.50 -34.99 6.05
N LEU A 391 21.12 -33.71 6.12
CA LEU A 391 20.64 -33.09 7.35
C LEU A 391 19.32 -33.72 7.82
N SER A 392 18.39 -34.00 6.90
CA SER A 392 17.12 -34.66 7.21
C SER A 392 17.30 -36.10 7.71
N ALA A 393 18.25 -36.85 7.14
CA ALA A 393 18.59 -38.19 7.59
C ALA A 393 19.23 -38.19 9.00
N ALA A 394 20.11 -37.22 9.28
CA ALA A 394 20.73 -37.07 10.59
C ALA A 394 19.71 -36.75 11.70
N VAL A 395 18.74 -35.87 11.41
CA VAL A 395 17.65 -35.55 12.35
C VAL A 395 16.78 -36.77 12.62
N MET A 396 16.42 -37.54 11.59
CA MET A 396 15.65 -38.79 11.75
C MET A 396 16.42 -39.83 12.58
N ALA A 397 17.72 -40.02 12.33
CA ALA A 397 18.54 -40.93 13.10
C ALA A 397 18.62 -40.51 14.59
N PHE A 398 18.79 -39.21 14.85
CA PHE A 398 18.81 -38.67 16.21
C PHE A 398 17.48 -38.90 16.95
N LEU A 399 16.34 -38.70 16.26
CA LEU A 399 15.01 -38.92 16.85
C LEU A 399 14.72 -40.40 17.13
N VAL A 400 15.26 -41.31 16.33
CA VAL A 400 15.16 -42.77 16.55
C VAL A 400 16.04 -43.20 17.72
N LEU A 401 17.26 -42.64 17.84
CA LEU A 401 18.18 -42.94 18.94
C LEU A 401 17.69 -42.40 20.29
N ARG A 402 16.98 -41.26 20.31
CA ARG A 402 16.41 -40.68 21.53
C ARG A 402 15.15 -41.41 22.05
N ARG A 403 14.61 -42.36 21.27
CA ARG A 403 13.42 -43.18 21.63
C ARG A 403 13.78 -44.55 22.20
N ARG A 404 15.05 -44.83 22.51
CA ARG A 404 15.47 -46.03 23.25
C ARG A 404 15.86 -45.70 24.68
#